data_AF-A0A485D2J3-F1
#
_entry.id   AF-A0A485D2J3-F1
#
_cell.length_a   1.000
_cell.length_b   1.000
_cell.length_c   1.000
_cell.angle_alpha   90.00
_cell.angle_beta   90.00
_cell.angle_gamma   90.00
#
_symmetry.space_group_name_H-M   'P 1'
#
loop_
_entity.id
_entity.type
_entity.pdbx_description
1 polymer ?
#
loop_
_entity_poly.entity_id
_entity_poly.type
_entity_poly.pdbx_seq_one_letter_code
_entity_poly.pdbx_strand_id
1 'polypeptide(L)' 'MEAFKGRVIEHSQRPAPVEGIGKADKYAQRWFDPSIRLTEDLKDHNGRVFARKGDVLNPLKTVPLYADAVL' A
#
# COMPACT_ATOMS: atom_id res chain seq x y z
N MET A 1 11.94 -6.86 -31.56
CA MET A 1 12.02 -7.33 -30.15
C MET A 1 13.03 -6.54 -29.34
N GLU A 2 14.22 -6.24 -29.87
CA GLU A 2 15.28 -5.51 -29.13
C GLU A 2 14.85 -4.12 -28.63
N ALA A 3 14.15 -3.32 -29.44
CA ALA A 3 13.64 -2.01 -29.03
C ALA A 3 12.59 -2.07 -27.89
N PHE A 4 11.87 -3.18 -27.76
CA PHE A 4 10.94 -3.40 -26.65
C PHE A 4 11.70 -3.68 -25.35
N LYS A 5 12.70 -4.58 -25.40
CA LYS A 5 13.56 -4.89 -24.25
C LYS A 5 14.29 -3.64 -23.74
N GLY A 6 14.86 -2.84 -24.65
CA GLY A 6 15.54 -1.59 -24.29
C GLY A 6 14.66 -0.63 -23.49
N ARG A 7 13.42 -0.40 -23.95
CA ARG A 7 12.46 0.46 -23.26
C ARG A 7 12.09 -0.05 -21.86
N VAL A 8 11.91 -1.36 -21.70
CA VAL A 8 11.58 -1.97 -20.39
C VAL A 8 12.74 -1.82 -19.40
N ILE A 9 13.98 -2.07 -19.85
CA ILE A 9 15.18 -1.88 -19.02
C ILE A 9 15.30 -0.42 -18.58
N GLU A 10 15.15 0.51 -19.52
CA GLU A 10 15.23 1.95 -19.24
C GLU A 10 14.17 2.40 -18.22
N HIS A 11 12.90 2.05 -18.42
CA HIS A 11 11.82 2.44 -17.51
C HIS A 11 11.90 1.74 -16.15
N SER A 12 12.49 0.54 -16.08
CA SER A 12 12.71 -0.14 -14.81
C SER A 12 13.86 0.48 -14.02
N GLN A 13 14.93 0.93 -14.69
CA GLN A 13 16.08 1.56 -14.04
C GLN A 13 15.85 3.04 -13.74
N ARG A 14 15.03 3.71 -14.56
CA ARG A 14 14.70 5.14 -14.45
C ARG A 14 13.18 5.30 -14.58
N PRO A 15 12.42 4.87 -13.57
CA PRO A 15 10.99 5.10 -13.57
C PRO A 15 10.71 6.60 -13.65
N ALA A 16 9.63 6.96 -14.33
CA ALA A 16 9.15 8.33 -14.29
C ALA A 16 8.93 8.76 -12.83
N PRO A 17 9.33 9.98 -12.44
CA PRO A 17 9.02 10.51 -11.13
C PRO A 17 7.52 10.44 -10.85
N VAL A 18 7.14 10.10 -9.62
CA VAL A 18 5.74 10.11 -9.22
C VAL A 18 5.26 11.55 -9.13
N GLU A 19 4.16 11.86 -9.81
CA GLU A 19 3.57 13.20 -9.82
C GLU A 19 3.31 13.68 -8.38
N GLY A 20 3.74 14.91 -8.07
CA GLY A 20 3.61 15.51 -6.75
C GLY A 20 4.63 15.03 -5.71
N ILE A 21 5.52 14.09 -6.03
CA ILE A 21 6.60 13.64 -5.13
C ILE A 21 7.95 14.19 -5.62
N GLY A 22 8.49 15.15 -4.88
CA GLY A 22 9.80 15.76 -5.13
C GLY A 22 10.91 15.22 -4.23
N LYS A 23 12.13 15.72 -4.45
CA LYS A 23 13.27 15.47 -3.56
C LYS A 23 12.95 16.02 -2.16
N ALA A 24 13.26 15.24 -1.12
CA ALA A 24 13.17 15.71 0.25
C ALA A 24 14.40 16.55 0.61
N ASP A 25 14.19 17.80 1.04
CA ASP A 25 15.25 18.67 1.55
C ASP A 25 15.42 18.58 3.09
N LYS A 26 14.41 18.04 3.77
CA LYS A 26 14.35 17.91 5.23
C LYS A 26 13.65 16.63 5.65
N TYR A 27 14.04 16.08 6.80
CA TYR A 27 13.31 14.99 7.44
C TYR A 27 11.96 15.48 7.96
N ALA A 28 10.93 14.66 7.82
CA ALA A 28 9.61 14.91 8.35
C ALA A 28 8.99 13.61 8.89
N GLN A 29 8.23 13.73 9.96
CA GLN A 29 7.42 12.66 10.53
C GLN A 29 5.97 13.12 10.59
N ARG A 30 5.03 12.23 10.27
CA ARG A 30 3.59 12.50 10.32
C ARG A 30 2.87 11.31 10.93
N TRP A 31 1.84 11.59 11.72
CA TRP A 31 0.89 10.57 12.16
C TRP A 31 -0.06 10.24 11.02
N PHE A 32 -0.43 8.96 10.91
CA PHE A 32 -1.34 8.46 9.90
C PHE A 32 -2.36 7.55 10.56
N ASP A 33 -3.65 7.75 10.26
CA ASP A 33 -4.71 6.82 10.61
C ASP A 33 -5.00 5.93 9.40
N PRO A 34 -4.57 4.65 9.42
CA PRO A 34 -4.81 3.71 8.33
C PRO A 34 -6.24 3.14 8.33
N SER A 35 -7.19 3.77 9.00
CA SER A 35 -8.59 3.37 8.95
C SER A 35 -9.14 3.45 7.52
N ILE A 36 -9.64 2.32 7.02
CA ILE A 36 -10.26 2.21 5.70
C ILE A 36 -11.76 2.00 5.84
N ARG A 37 -12.53 2.51 4.88
CA ARG A 37 -13.95 2.19 4.74
C ARG A 37 -14.13 1.07 3.73
N LEU A 38 -14.85 0.03 4.12
CA LEU A 38 -15.14 -1.09 3.23
C LEU A 38 -16.16 -0.71 2.15
N THR A 39 -15.84 -1.04 0.90
CA THR A 39 -16.71 -0.81 -0.26
C THR A 39 -17.68 -1.96 -0.52
N GLU A 40 -17.44 -3.13 0.10
CA GLU A 40 -18.22 -4.36 -0.03
C GLU A 40 -18.16 -5.22 1.25
N ASP A 41 -19.02 -6.24 1.33
CA ASP A 41 -18.98 -7.24 2.40
C ASP A 41 -17.78 -8.17 2.22
N LEU A 42 -16.94 -8.32 3.25
CA LEU A 42 -15.83 -9.27 3.25
C LEU A 42 -16.29 -10.63 3.79
N LYS A 43 -15.87 -11.70 3.09
CA LYS A 43 -16.26 -13.07 3.38
C LYS A 43 -15.02 -13.95 3.58
N ASP A 44 -15.12 -14.92 4.48
CA ASP A 44 -14.12 -15.99 4.59
C ASP A 44 -14.27 -17.01 3.43
N HIS A 45 -13.41 -18.02 3.41
CA HIS A 45 -13.42 -19.09 2.41
C HIS A 45 -14.71 -19.94 2.40
N ASN A 46 -15.51 -19.89 3.47
CA ASN A 46 -16.79 -20.57 3.59
C ASN A 46 -17.96 -19.65 3.20
N GLY A 47 -17.69 -18.42 2.77
CA GLY A 47 -18.69 -17.42 2.41
C GLY A 47 -19.32 -16.70 3.61
N ARG A 48 -18.83 -16.91 4.84
CA ARG A 48 -19.34 -16.22 6.02
C ARG A 48 -18.86 -14.78 6.03
N VAL A 49 -19.81 -13.84 6.11
CA VAL A 49 -19.50 -12.42 6.21
C VAL A 49 -18.93 -12.11 7.59
N PHE A 50 -17.72 -11.52 7.63
CA PHE A 50 -17.05 -11.13 8.88
C PHE A 50 -16.84 -9.62 9.02
N ALA A 51 -17.00 -8.86 7.92
CA ALA A 51 -17.04 -7.39 7.94
C ALA A 51 -18.01 -6.91 6.84
N ARG A 52 -18.77 -5.85 7.13
CA ARG A 52 -19.84 -5.35 6.25
C ARG A 52 -19.40 -4.16 5.43
N LYS A 53 -20.00 -4.01 4.25
CA LYS A 53 -19.91 -2.80 3.45
C LYS A 53 -20.25 -1.58 4.30
N GLY A 54 -19.38 -0.58 4.26
CA GLY A 54 -19.52 0.66 5.02
C GLY A 54 -18.80 0.66 6.37
N ASP A 55 -18.40 -0.49 6.90
CA ASP A 55 -17.61 -0.56 8.12
C ASP A 55 -16.30 0.22 7.96
N VAL A 56 -15.88 0.89 9.03
CA VAL A 56 -14.56 1.53 9.12
C VAL A 56 -13.67 0.68 10.00
N LEU A 57 -12.61 0.12 9.42
CA LEU A 57 -11.67 -0.74 10.13
C LEU A 57 -10.26 -0.18 10.03
N ASN A 58 -9.52 -0.32 11.13
CA ASN A 58 -8.10 -0.01 11.17
C ASN A 58 -7.34 -1.34 11.20
N PRO A 59 -6.60 -1.68 10.13
CA PRO A 59 -5.87 -2.95 10.06
C PRO A 59 -4.88 -3.15 11.23
N LEU A 60 -4.35 -2.07 11.80
CA LEU A 60 -3.40 -2.13 12.91
C LEU A 60 -4.05 -2.48 14.26
N LYS A 61 -5.37 -2.43 14.37
CA LYS A 61 -6.09 -2.89 15.56
C LYS A 61 -6.24 -4.41 15.61
N THR A 62 -6.13 -5.09 14.46
CA THR A 62 -6.38 -6.52 14.33
C THR A 62 -5.13 -7.31 13.93
N VAL A 63 -4.22 -6.69 13.18
CA VAL A 63 -2.95 -7.29 12.78
C VAL A 63 -1.83 -6.37 13.26
N PRO A 64 -1.03 -6.80 14.24
CA PRO A 64 0.15 -6.02 14.58
C PRO A 64 1.16 -6.04 13.43
N LEU A 65 1.69 -4.87 13.08
CA LEU A 65 2.85 -4.75 12.21
C LEU A 65 4.11 -5.07 13.02
N TYR A 66 4.35 -6.35 13.29
CA TYR A 66 5.69 -6.79 13.69
C TYR A 66 6.37 -7.30 12.41
N ALA A 67 7.09 -6.42 11.74
CA ALA A 67 8.22 -6.87 10.96
C ALA A 67 9.35 -7.08 11.98
N ASP A 68 9.99 -8.24 11.95
CA ASP A 68 11.20 -8.53 12.73
C ASP A 68 12.28 -7.49 12.40
N ALA A 69 12.29 -6.39 13.15
CA ALA A 69 13.42 -5.48 13.23
C ALA A 69 14.33 -6.00 14.35
N VAL A 70 15.16 -6.99 14.00
CA VAL A 70 16.38 -7.26 14.76
C VAL A 70 17.31 -6.06 14.50
N LEU A 71 17.56 -5.28 15.56
CA LEU A 71 18.67 -4.35 15.65
C LEU A 71 19.98 -5.11 15.91
#